data_AF-A0A397W592-F1
#
_entry.id   AF-A0A397W592-F1
#
_cell.length_a   1.000
_cell.length_b   1.000
_cell.length_c   1.000
_cell.angle_alpha   90.00
_cell.angle_beta   90.00
_cell.angle_gamma   90.00
#
_symmetry.space_group_name_H-M   'P 1'
#
loop_
_entity.id
_entity.type
_entity.pdbx_description
1 polymer ?
#
loop_
_entity_poly.entity_id
_entity_poly.type
_entity_poly.pdbx_seq_one_letter_code
_entity_poly.pdbx_strand_id
1 'polypeptide(L)'
;MVPFIDFSTNNKRAKGHIHMNYLKSVLLPNKYLPHNECCMPFISLLERAEENQDVLFYLNPSTEAIINFLWYPSRPHWHHQFYIFIIYFLSYSIISWMYIAHIQIAGDFEFILVFVIIILFFYLTYYQFMTEFSQVHYNGWRYLKDRVNWVDLFSLILPLIISVYVLLNYFSTEYGFKYAESNLYLAFIIFISIIGIWYEFVLSIRVFPEFARYVDIIYKIVVEIRLFLLFFALTVIAMGHALFIFIGYAAYNGLSESPTTYEVMNGSTVVYNMTGEAPENQFSNLFSAIVSRIIGIQLH
;
A
#
# COMPACT_ATOMS: atom_id res chain seq x y z
N MET A 1 0.43 -18.00 7.23
CA MET A 1 1.81 -18.57 7.21
C MET A 1 2.75 -17.60 6.49
N VAL A 2 3.94 -17.39 7.04
CA VAL A 2 5.08 -16.74 6.36
C VAL A 2 5.64 -17.77 5.37
N PRO A 3 5.98 -17.42 4.11
CA PRO A 3 6.50 -18.39 3.16
C PRO A 3 7.72 -19.13 3.74
N PHE A 4 7.69 -20.46 3.71
CA PHE A 4 8.67 -21.32 4.38
C PHE A 4 10.00 -21.45 3.60
N ILE A 5 10.15 -20.79 2.47
CA ILE A 5 11.34 -20.90 1.63
C ILE A 5 12.57 -20.19 2.25
N ASP A 6 12.36 -19.25 3.16
CA ASP A 6 13.44 -18.48 3.80
C ASP A 6 14.13 -19.18 4.99
N PHE A 7 13.72 -20.40 5.34
CA PHE A 7 14.46 -21.26 6.28
C PHE A 7 15.81 -21.75 5.72
N SER A 8 16.07 -21.52 4.43
CA SER A 8 17.29 -21.94 3.71
C SER A 8 18.38 -20.86 3.63
N THR A 9 18.27 -19.77 4.37
CA THR A 9 19.27 -18.69 4.36
C THR A 9 20.58 -19.13 5.02
N ASN A 10 21.70 -18.99 4.29
CA ASN A 10 23.00 -19.46 4.73
C ASN A 10 23.58 -18.53 5.82
N ASN A 11 23.58 -18.97 7.08
CA ASN A 11 24.36 -18.33 8.15
C ASN A 11 25.69 -19.05 8.39
N LYS A 12 26.40 -19.49 7.34
CA LYS A 12 27.81 -19.83 7.47
C LYS A 12 28.57 -18.52 7.70
N ARG A 13 28.76 -18.16 8.97
CA ARG A 13 29.82 -17.25 9.41
C ARG A 13 31.15 -17.78 8.87
N ALA A 14 31.57 -17.28 7.71
CA ALA A 14 32.92 -17.51 7.23
C ALA A 14 33.87 -16.99 8.32
N LYS A 15 34.75 -17.85 8.83
CA LYS A 15 35.85 -17.45 9.73
C LYS A 15 36.78 -16.50 8.95
N GLY A 16 36.47 -15.21 9.01
CA GLY A 16 37.18 -14.12 8.37
C GLY A 16 36.82 -12.80 9.07
N HIS A 17 37.68 -11.79 8.91
CA HIS A 17 37.65 -10.52 9.66
C HIS A 17 36.22 -9.99 9.90
N ILE A 18 35.83 -9.94 11.19
CA ILE A 18 34.47 -9.70 11.69
C ILE A 18 33.81 -8.47 11.03
N HIS A 19 34.57 -7.40 10.82
CA HIS A 19 34.09 -6.16 10.21
C HIS A 19 33.77 -6.29 8.71
N MET A 20 34.56 -7.06 7.96
CA MET A 20 34.37 -7.21 6.52
C MET A 20 33.18 -8.12 6.19
N ASN A 21 32.93 -9.11 7.04
CA ASN A 21 31.70 -9.91 6.97
C ASN A 21 30.45 -9.11 7.38
N TYR A 22 30.57 -8.20 8.35
CA TYR A 22 29.48 -7.31 8.73
C TYR A 22 29.14 -6.34 7.60
N LEU A 23 30.16 -5.69 7.02
CA LEU A 23 29.98 -4.78 5.88
C LEU A 23 29.36 -5.50 4.67
N LYS A 24 29.79 -6.73 4.40
CA LYS A 24 29.25 -7.57 3.33
C LYS A 24 27.81 -8.00 3.58
N SER A 25 27.44 -8.31 4.82
CA SER A 25 26.06 -8.65 5.21
C SER A 25 25.11 -7.45 5.19
N VAL A 26 25.65 -6.23 5.36
CA VAL A 26 24.91 -4.96 5.26
C VAL A 26 24.75 -4.56 3.79
N LEU A 27 25.79 -4.70 2.97
CA LEU A 27 25.77 -4.31 1.55
C LEU A 27 25.09 -5.31 0.62
N LEU A 28 25.12 -6.60 0.95
CA LEU A 28 24.55 -7.68 0.13
C LEU A 28 23.64 -8.55 1.01
N PRO A 29 22.38 -8.79 0.59
CA PRO A 29 21.53 -9.71 1.32
C PRO A 29 22.14 -11.13 1.30
N ASN A 30 21.83 -11.89 2.35
CA ASN A 30 22.31 -13.27 2.47
C ASN A 30 21.76 -14.11 1.32
N LYS A 31 22.63 -14.83 0.62
CA LYS A 31 22.24 -15.70 -0.49
C LYS A 31 21.50 -16.92 0.04
N TYR A 32 20.43 -17.31 -0.66
CA TYR A 32 19.76 -18.59 -0.47
C TYR A 32 20.70 -19.76 -0.81
N LEU A 33 20.65 -20.82 0.00
CA LEU A 33 21.35 -22.07 -0.34
C LEU A 33 20.68 -22.69 -1.57
N PRO A 34 21.44 -23.09 -2.61
CA PRO A 34 20.87 -23.81 -3.73
C PRO A 34 20.22 -25.11 -3.25
N HIS A 35 19.11 -25.51 -3.88
CA HIS A 35 18.30 -26.69 -3.50
C HIS A 35 19.14 -27.96 -3.30
N ASN A 36 20.24 -28.09 -4.04
CA ASN A 36 21.16 -29.23 -3.98
C ASN A 36 22.06 -29.27 -2.73
N GLU A 37 22.24 -28.15 -2.02
CA GLU A 37 23.04 -28.05 -0.79
C GLU A 37 22.19 -28.01 0.49
N CYS A 38 20.86 -27.94 0.34
CA CYS A 38 19.93 -27.92 1.47
C CYS A 38 19.76 -29.35 1.99
N CYS A 39 20.63 -29.78 2.90
CA CYS A 39 20.73 -31.16 3.42
C CYS A 39 19.50 -31.70 4.19
N MET A 40 18.34 -31.05 4.17
CA MET A 40 17.16 -31.45 4.94
C MET A 40 16.04 -31.96 4.02
N PRO A 41 15.80 -33.29 3.96
CA PRO A 41 14.72 -33.91 3.17
C PRO A 41 13.33 -33.37 3.48
N PHE A 42 13.16 -32.75 4.64
CA PHE A 42 11.89 -32.20 5.09
C PHE A 42 11.46 -30.94 4.33
N ILE A 43 12.41 -30.14 3.82
CA ILE A 43 12.07 -28.88 3.11
C ILE A 43 11.36 -29.19 1.78
N SER A 44 11.82 -30.21 1.04
CA SER A 44 11.16 -30.63 -0.20
C SER A 44 9.80 -31.29 0.04
N LEU A 45 9.65 -31.96 1.19
CA LEU A 45 8.36 -32.53 1.60
C LEU A 45 7.36 -31.44 2.00
N LEU A 46 7.83 -30.38 2.67
CA LEU A 46 7.05 -29.20 3.01
C LEU A 46 6.60 -28.42 1.77
N GLU A 47 7.51 -28.23 0.81
CA GLU A 47 7.23 -27.56 -0.46
C GLU A 47 6.16 -28.31 -1.26
N ARG A 48 6.20 -29.65 -1.27
CA ARG A 48 5.17 -30.49 -1.87
C ARG A 48 3.83 -30.39 -1.14
N ALA A 49 3.83 -30.27 0.19
CA ALA A 49 2.60 -30.08 0.96
C ALA A 49 1.97 -28.70 0.71
N GLU A 50 2.78 -27.66 0.54
CA GLU A 50 2.35 -26.29 0.20
C GLU A 50 1.75 -26.23 -1.20
N GLU A 51 2.38 -26.89 -2.19
CA GLU A 51 1.87 -26.98 -3.56
C GLU A 51 0.51 -27.71 -3.63
N ASN A 52 0.31 -28.74 -2.81
CA ASN A 52 -0.95 -29.49 -2.72
C ASN A 52 -2.00 -28.85 -1.78
N GLN A 53 -1.68 -27.70 -1.15
CA GLN A 53 -2.53 -27.04 -0.14
C GLN A 53 -3.01 -27.99 0.97
N ASP A 54 -2.14 -28.91 1.41
CA ASP A 54 -2.51 -29.96 2.36
C ASP A 54 -2.51 -29.42 3.80
N VAL A 55 -3.66 -28.86 4.22
CA VAL A 55 -3.85 -28.31 5.57
C VAL A 55 -3.69 -29.39 6.65
N LEU A 56 -4.01 -30.66 6.35
CA LEU A 56 -3.89 -31.77 7.30
C LEU A 56 -2.42 -32.07 7.64
N PHE A 57 -1.50 -31.82 6.71
CA PHE A 57 -0.07 -31.98 6.93
C PHE A 57 0.46 -31.09 8.07
N TYR A 58 -0.06 -29.87 8.17
CA TYR A 58 0.35 -28.88 9.16
C TYR A 58 -0.28 -29.07 10.55
N LEU A 59 -1.37 -29.84 10.64
CA LEU A 59 -2.02 -30.19 11.91
C LEU A 59 -1.32 -31.33 12.65
N ASN A 60 -0.37 -32.02 12.00
CA ASN A 60 0.40 -33.08 12.63
C ASN A 60 1.35 -32.50 13.69
N PRO A 61 1.31 -32.97 14.96
CA PRO A 61 2.21 -32.50 16.02
C PRO A 61 3.69 -32.59 15.67
N SER A 62 4.09 -33.56 14.85
CA SER A 62 5.47 -33.71 14.37
C SER A 62 5.86 -32.57 13.42
N THR A 63 4.97 -32.20 12.49
CA THR A 63 5.17 -31.08 11.56
C THR A 63 5.22 -29.76 12.32
N GLU A 64 4.33 -29.57 13.30
CA GLU A 64 4.32 -28.39 14.17
C GLU A 64 5.62 -28.26 14.97
N ALA A 65 6.12 -29.35 15.56
CA ALA A 65 7.38 -29.36 16.28
C ALA A 65 8.57 -28.98 15.37
N ILE A 66 8.60 -29.49 14.13
CA ILE A 66 9.67 -29.18 13.17
C ILE A 66 9.59 -27.71 12.73
N ILE A 67 8.38 -27.18 12.47
CA ILE A 67 8.20 -25.76 12.15
C ILE A 67 8.66 -24.88 13.30
N ASN A 68 8.31 -25.20 14.54
CA ASN A 68 8.77 -24.47 15.71
C ASN A 68 10.30 -24.51 15.87
N PHE A 69 10.91 -25.67 15.59
CA PHE A 69 12.37 -25.83 15.60
C PHE A 69 13.05 -24.97 14.52
N LEU A 70 12.50 -24.92 13.31
CA LEU A 70 13.00 -24.09 12.20
C LEU A 70 12.74 -22.59 12.41
N TRP A 71 11.64 -22.23 13.07
CA TRP A 71 11.30 -20.83 13.38
C TRP A 71 12.31 -20.17 14.29
N TYR A 72 12.80 -20.88 15.30
CA TYR A 72 13.74 -20.31 16.27
C TYR A 72 15.00 -19.67 15.64
N PRO A 73 15.76 -20.35 14.76
CA PRO A 73 16.92 -19.76 14.10
C PRO A 73 16.58 -18.70 13.05
N SER A 74 15.41 -18.77 12.39
CA SER A 74 15.04 -17.81 11.33
C SER A 74 14.35 -16.55 11.86
N ARG A 75 13.79 -16.59 13.07
CA ARG A 75 13.08 -15.45 13.68
C ARG A 75 13.88 -14.13 13.65
N PRO A 76 15.18 -14.08 14.01
CA PRO A 76 15.95 -12.84 13.98
C PRO A 76 16.08 -12.25 12.57
N HIS A 77 16.18 -13.10 11.54
CA HIS A 77 16.25 -12.67 10.15
C HIS A 77 14.94 -11.99 9.72
N TRP A 78 13.80 -12.57 10.06
CA TRP A 78 12.48 -11.98 9.78
C TRP A 78 12.24 -10.67 10.50
N HIS A 79 12.65 -10.55 11.77
CA HIS A 79 12.58 -9.26 12.49
C HIS A 79 13.46 -8.21 11.82
N HIS A 80 14.66 -8.58 11.40
CA HIS A 80 15.57 -7.67 10.70
C HIS A 80 14.96 -7.15 9.39
N GLN A 81 14.39 -8.03 8.56
CA GLN A 81 13.72 -7.64 7.32
C GLN A 81 12.53 -6.71 7.59
N PHE A 82 11.74 -6.99 8.63
CA PHE A 82 10.63 -6.14 9.05
C PHE A 82 11.10 -4.74 9.49
N TYR A 83 12.20 -4.64 10.25
CA TYR A 83 12.75 -3.35 10.65
C TYR A 83 13.29 -2.55 9.46
N ILE A 84 13.97 -3.20 8.51
CA ILE A 84 14.40 -2.56 7.24
C ILE A 84 13.19 -1.99 6.51
N PHE A 85 12.11 -2.76 6.43
CA PHE A 85 10.86 -2.32 5.82
C PHE A 85 10.22 -1.12 6.54
N ILE A 86 10.19 -1.09 7.88
CA ILE A 86 9.67 0.06 8.62
C ILE A 86 10.46 1.33 8.30
N ILE A 87 11.80 1.25 8.30
CA ILE A 87 12.64 2.43 8.03
C ILE A 87 12.43 2.89 6.58
N TYR A 88 12.32 1.95 5.64
CA TYR A 88 11.98 2.24 4.24
C TYR A 88 10.65 2.98 4.13
N PHE A 89 9.59 2.43 4.72
CA PHE A 89 8.24 3.02 4.74
C PHE A 89 8.23 4.44 5.33
N LEU A 90 8.91 4.65 6.47
CA LEU A 90 9.00 5.98 7.09
C LEU A 90 9.76 6.97 6.22
N SER A 91 10.89 6.54 5.63
CA SER A 91 11.69 7.41 4.77
C SER A 91 10.91 7.87 3.53
N TYR A 92 10.17 6.97 2.88
CA TYR A 92 9.31 7.32 1.75
C TYR A 92 8.16 8.25 2.14
N SER A 93 7.54 8.00 3.30
CA SER A 93 6.44 8.83 3.82
C SER A 93 6.92 10.26 4.09
N ILE A 94 8.13 10.42 4.65
CA ILE A 94 8.73 11.74 4.88
C ILE A 94 9.02 12.44 3.55
N ILE A 95 9.65 11.77 2.58
CA ILE A 95 9.95 12.37 1.26
C ILE A 95 8.65 12.81 0.56
N SER A 96 7.64 11.96 0.55
CA SER A 96 6.34 12.25 -0.06
C SER A 96 5.62 13.40 0.63
N TRP A 97 5.66 13.45 1.96
CA TRP A 97 5.09 14.54 2.74
C TRP A 97 5.81 15.87 2.48
N MET A 98 7.15 15.86 2.44
CA MET A 98 7.95 17.04 2.14
C MET A 98 7.62 17.64 0.77
N TYR A 99 7.41 16.79 -0.23
CA TYR A 99 6.98 17.21 -1.55
C TYR A 99 5.58 17.85 -1.53
N ILE A 100 4.59 17.17 -0.93
CA ILE A 100 3.20 17.64 -0.89
C ILE A 100 3.08 18.95 -0.10
N ALA A 101 3.82 19.08 1.01
CA ALA A 101 3.78 20.25 1.87
C ALA A 101 4.68 21.41 1.39
N HIS A 102 5.35 21.25 0.23
CA HIS A 102 6.25 22.24 -0.35
C HIS A 102 7.30 22.76 0.65
N ILE A 103 7.90 21.84 1.41
CA ILE A 103 8.79 22.21 2.51
C ILE A 103 10.05 22.89 1.97
N GLN A 104 10.27 24.12 2.42
CA GLN A 104 11.51 24.84 2.20
C GLN A 104 12.58 24.36 3.17
N ILE A 105 13.76 24.05 2.65
CA ILE A 105 14.96 23.82 3.46
C ILE A 105 15.65 25.17 3.64
N ALA A 106 15.83 25.63 4.87
CA ALA A 106 16.44 26.94 5.15
C ALA A 106 17.71 26.84 6.01
N GLY A 107 17.88 25.77 6.79
CA GLY A 107 19.06 25.55 7.63
C GLY A 107 20.00 24.44 7.15
N ASP A 108 21.29 24.58 7.42
CA ASP A 108 22.32 23.58 7.10
C ASP A 108 22.02 22.21 7.73
N PHE A 109 21.50 22.20 8.97
CA PHE A 109 21.12 20.96 9.66
C PHE A 109 19.94 20.25 8.98
N GLU A 110 18.92 21.01 8.56
CA GLU A 110 17.76 20.46 7.83
C GLU A 110 18.19 19.87 6.50
N PHE A 111 19.10 20.56 5.78
CA PHE A 111 19.65 20.07 4.53
C PHE A 111 20.38 18.73 4.72
N ILE A 112 21.27 18.63 5.70
CA ILE A 112 21.99 17.39 6.00
C ILE A 112 21.01 16.27 6.35
N LEU A 113 20.00 16.55 7.17
CA LEU A 113 19.00 15.56 7.57
C LEU A 113 18.22 15.03 6.36
N VAL A 114 17.69 15.91 5.51
CA VAL A 114 16.94 15.54 4.31
C VAL A 114 17.82 14.73 3.35
N PHE A 115 19.06 15.16 3.16
CA PHE A 115 20.01 14.46 2.30
C PHE A 115 20.31 13.05 2.81
N VAL A 116 20.49 12.89 4.13
CA VAL A 116 20.65 11.59 4.77
C VAL A 116 19.40 10.72 4.59
N ILE A 117 18.19 11.27 4.72
CA ILE A 117 16.94 10.52 4.48
C ILE A 117 16.85 10.05 3.03
N ILE A 118 17.18 10.90 2.06
CA ILE A 118 17.16 10.54 0.63
C ILE A 118 18.16 9.41 0.36
N ILE A 119 19.41 9.52 0.83
CA ILE A 119 20.41 8.47 0.69
C ILE A 119 19.94 7.17 1.34
N LEU A 120 19.40 7.27 2.55
CA LEU A 120 18.89 6.13 3.29
C LEU A 120 17.76 5.42 2.53
N PHE A 121 16.80 6.18 1.99
CA PHE A 121 15.70 5.64 1.18
C PHE A 121 16.21 4.85 -0.03
N PHE A 122 17.13 5.43 -0.82
CA PHE A 122 17.66 4.75 -2.00
C PHE A 122 18.49 3.51 -1.64
N TYR A 123 19.26 3.59 -0.55
CA TYR A 123 20.02 2.45 -0.06
C TYR A 123 19.11 1.28 0.39
N LEU A 124 18.04 1.59 1.13
CA LEU A 124 17.06 0.58 1.57
C LEU A 124 16.28 -0.01 0.39
N THR A 125 15.90 0.83 -0.57
CA THR A 125 15.24 0.38 -1.80
C THR A 125 16.14 -0.57 -2.59
N TYR A 126 17.43 -0.25 -2.71
CA TYR A 126 18.40 -1.15 -3.32
C TYR A 126 18.51 -2.48 -2.57
N TYR A 127 18.58 -2.43 -1.23
CA TYR A 127 18.65 -3.64 -0.40
C TYR A 127 17.43 -4.55 -0.61
N GLN A 128 16.22 -3.99 -0.55
CA GLN A 128 14.98 -4.74 -0.79
C GLN A 128 14.88 -5.25 -2.22
N PHE A 129 15.30 -4.47 -3.22
CA PHE A 129 15.35 -4.93 -4.59
C PHE A 129 16.26 -6.14 -4.76
N MET A 130 17.42 -6.15 -4.07
CA MET A 130 18.32 -7.30 -4.09
C MET A 130 17.72 -8.53 -3.39
N THR A 131 16.94 -8.37 -2.30
CA THR A 131 16.25 -9.49 -1.66
C THR A 131 15.19 -10.09 -2.59
N GLU A 132 14.36 -9.25 -3.19
CA GLU A 132 13.31 -9.70 -4.12
C GLU A 132 13.91 -10.35 -5.37
N PHE A 133 14.97 -9.75 -5.93
CA PHE A 133 15.67 -10.35 -7.07
C PHE A 133 16.22 -11.74 -6.73
N SER A 134 16.76 -11.92 -5.52
CA SER A 134 17.25 -13.22 -5.07
C SER A 134 16.12 -14.23 -4.90
N GLN A 135 14.93 -13.81 -4.43
CA GLN A 135 13.76 -14.68 -4.30
C GLN A 135 13.20 -15.08 -5.66
N VAL A 136 13.10 -14.14 -6.61
CA VAL A 136 12.70 -14.41 -8.00
C VAL A 136 13.66 -15.40 -8.65
N HIS A 137 14.97 -15.23 -8.45
CA HIS A 137 15.96 -16.14 -9.01
C HIS A 137 15.84 -17.57 -8.44
N TYR A 138 15.56 -17.69 -7.14
CA TYR A 138 15.43 -18.98 -6.46
C TYR A 138 14.12 -19.71 -6.80
N ASN A 139 12.99 -19.00 -6.75
CA ASN A 139 11.65 -19.58 -6.97
C ASN A 139 11.21 -19.57 -8.45
N GLY A 140 11.90 -18.84 -9.31
CA GLY A 140 11.62 -18.74 -10.74
C GLY A 140 10.17 -18.29 -11.02
N TRP A 141 9.49 -19.01 -11.91
CA TRP A 141 8.12 -18.69 -12.33
C TRP A 141 7.07 -18.87 -11.22
N ARG A 142 7.35 -19.70 -10.20
CA ARG A 142 6.42 -19.89 -9.08
C ARG A 142 6.25 -18.61 -8.27
N TYR A 143 7.32 -17.80 -8.17
CA TYR A 143 7.29 -16.51 -7.48
C TYR A 143 6.20 -15.58 -8.01
N LEU A 144 6.02 -15.51 -9.34
CA LEU A 144 5.01 -14.66 -9.98
C LEU A 144 3.58 -15.21 -9.86
N LYS A 145 3.37 -16.41 -9.33
CA LYS A 145 2.03 -16.96 -9.12
C LYS A 145 1.44 -16.53 -7.77
N ASP A 146 2.29 -16.18 -6.81
CA ASP A 146 1.88 -15.83 -5.46
C ASP A 146 1.41 -14.39 -5.35
N ARG A 147 0.21 -14.20 -4.78
CA ARG A 147 -0.44 -12.88 -4.67
C ARG A 147 0.29 -11.92 -3.72
N VAL A 148 1.01 -12.46 -2.73
CA VAL A 148 1.74 -11.64 -1.75
C VAL A 148 2.97 -11.01 -2.40
N ASN A 149 3.74 -11.81 -3.15
CA ASN A 149 4.92 -11.35 -3.87
C ASN A 149 4.62 -10.22 -4.88
N TRP A 150 3.44 -10.24 -5.51
CA TRP A 150 3.00 -9.14 -6.38
C TRP A 150 2.80 -7.82 -5.62
N VAL A 151 2.31 -7.91 -4.38
CA VAL A 151 2.13 -6.74 -3.52
C VAL A 151 3.50 -6.19 -3.17
N ASP A 152 4.43 -7.04 -2.74
CA ASP A 152 5.80 -6.67 -2.36
C ASP A 152 6.56 -6.00 -3.52
N LEU A 153 6.43 -6.52 -4.75
CA LEU A 153 7.01 -5.88 -5.93
C LEU A 153 6.37 -4.52 -6.23
N PHE A 154 5.04 -4.42 -6.11
CA PHE A 154 4.31 -3.20 -6.41
C PHE A 154 4.67 -2.07 -5.42
N SER A 155 4.70 -2.40 -4.14
CA SER A 155 5.06 -1.49 -3.05
C SER A 155 6.55 -1.15 -3.01
N LEU A 156 7.42 -1.88 -3.75
CA LEU A 156 8.81 -1.50 -3.94
C LEU A 156 9.01 -0.60 -5.17
N ILE A 157 8.46 -1.00 -6.32
CA ILE A 157 8.71 -0.35 -7.62
C ILE A 157 8.01 1.00 -7.71
N LEU A 158 6.75 1.08 -7.28
CA LEU A 158 5.96 2.30 -7.43
C LEU A 158 6.55 3.47 -6.62
N PRO A 159 6.89 3.32 -5.32
CA PRO A 159 7.53 4.40 -4.56
C PRO A 159 8.89 4.81 -5.12
N LEU A 160 9.67 3.85 -5.65
CA LEU A 160 10.96 4.14 -6.28
C LEU A 160 10.79 5.06 -7.50
N ILE A 161 9.89 4.73 -8.41
CA ILE A 161 9.64 5.54 -9.62
C ILE A 161 9.18 6.95 -9.24
N ILE A 162 8.25 7.05 -8.28
CA ILE A 162 7.72 8.33 -7.82
C ILE A 162 8.83 9.18 -7.18
N SER A 163 9.61 8.61 -6.26
CA SER A 163 10.70 9.32 -5.59
C SER A 163 11.76 9.81 -6.57
N VAL A 164 12.14 8.98 -7.55
CA VAL A 164 13.07 9.39 -8.62
C VAL A 164 12.49 10.55 -9.43
N TYR A 165 11.24 10.45 -9.85
CA TYR A 165 10.57 11.51 -10.62
C TYR A 165 10.47 12.82 -9.85
N VAL A 166 10.05 12.76 -8.58
CA VAL A 166 9.88 13.93 -7.71
C VAL A 166 11.22 14.60 -7.43
N LEU A 167 12.26 13.83 -7.13
CA LEU A 167 13.59 14.37 -6.84
C LEU A 167 14.24 14.99 -8.07
N LEU A 168 14.12 14.37 -9.25
CA LEU A 168 14.74 14.91 -10.47
C LEU A 168 14.09 16.20 -10.98
N ASN A 169 12.76 16.32 -10.87
CA ASN A 169 12.04 17.44 -11.45
C ASN A 169 11.79 18.60 -10.47
N TYR A 170 11.69 18.32 -9.16
CA TYR A 170 11.20 19.31 -8.20
C TYR A 170 12.11 19.58 -7.01
N PHE A 171 13.14 18.76 -6.77
CA PHE A 171 14.03 18.97 -5.64
C PHE A 171 15.18 19.90 -6.02
N SER A 172 15.30 21.02 -5.32
CA SER A 172 16.45 21.93 -5.40
C SER A 172 17.34 21.78 -4.16
N THR A 173 18.65 21.76 -4.35
CA THR A 173 19.61 21.68 -3.24
C THR A 173 19.58 22.91 -2.33
N GLU A 174 19.19 24.07 -2.84
CA GLU A 174 19.17 25.32 -2.07
C GLU A 174 17.83 25.55 -1.35
N TYR A 175 16.71 25.12 -1.96
CA TYR A 175 15.36 25.46 -1.48
C TYR A 175 14.47 24.25 -1.18
N GLY A 176 14.97 23.02 -1.34
CA GLY A 176 14.19 21.79 -1.19
C GLY A 176 13.03 21.74 -2.18
N PHE A 177 11.80 21.58 -1.66
CA PHE A 177 10.57 21.46 -2.45
C PHE A 177 9.73 22.75 -2.48
N LYS A 178 10.28 23.90 -2.04
CA LYS A 178 9.55 25.18 -1.97
C LYS A 178 8.85 25.57 -3.28
N TYR A 179 9.54 25.36 -4.41
CA TYR A 179 9.06 25.73 -5.75
C TYR A 179 8.51 24.52 -6.51
N ALA A 180 8.24 23.41 -5.82
CA ALA A 180 7.65 22.25 -6.47
C ALA A 180 6.23 22.60 -6.92
N GLU A 181 5.91 22.32 -8.19
CA GLU A 181 4.53 22.42 -8.65
C GLU A 181 3.80 21.13 -8.29
N SER A 182 2.72 21.24 -7.52
CA SER A 182 1.88 20.10 -7.18
C SER A 182 0.84 19.87 -8.29
N ASN A 183 0.89 18.68 -8.88
CA ASN A 183 -0.11 18.23 -9.84
C ASN A 183 -1.09 17.27 -9.16
N LEU A 184 -2.40 17.46 -9.35
CA LEU A 184 -3.45 16.57 -8.84
C LEU A 184 -3.18 15.10 -9.21
N TYR A 185 -2.76 14.84 -10.45
CA TYR A 185 -2.46 13.47 -10.90
C TYR A 185 -1.31 12.84 -10.11
N LEU A 186 -0.27 13.62 -9.82
CA LEU A 186 0.88 13.12 -9.09
C LEU A 186 0.56 12.92 -7.60
N ALA A 187 -0.21 13.82 -6.99
CA ALA A 187 -0.73 13.64 -5.64
C ALA A 187 -1.59 12.36 -5.53
N PHE A 188 -2.43 12.08 -6.53
CA PHE A 188 -3.23 10.86 -6.59
C PHE A 188 -2.37 9.60 -6.73
N ILE A 189 -1.30 9.63 -7.55
CA ILE A 189 -0.37 8.51 -7.69
C ILE A 189 0.42 8.27 -6.39
N ILE A 190 0.86 9.33 -5.70
CA ILE A 190 1.48 9.24 -4.37
C ILE A 190 0.50 8.61 -3.38
N PHE A 191 -0.77 9.01 -3.39
CA PHE A 191 -1.80 8.44 -2.53
C PHE A 191 -1.95 6.92 -2.74
N ILE A 192 -2.05 6.46 -3.99
CA ILE A 192 -2.10 5.02 -4.32
C ILE A 192 -0.85 4.30 -3.81
N SER A 193 0.31 4.90 -4.00
CA SER A 193 1.59 4.36 -3.55
C SER A 193 1.64 4.20 -2.03
N ILE A 194 1.24 5.23 -1.28
CA ILE A 194 1.17 5.19 0.19
C ILE A 194 0.22 4.07 0.66
N ILE A 195 -0.97 3.95 0.06
CA ILE A 195 -1.90 2.85 0.38
C ILE A 195 -1.25 1.48 0.10
N GLY A 196 -0.54 1.35 -1.03
CA GLY A 196 0.17 0.12 -1.39
C GLY A 196 1.17 -0.31 -0.32
N ILE A 197 2.02 0.60 0.14
CA ILE A 197 3.02 0.29 1.19
C ILE A 197 2.34 0.03 2.55
N TRP A 198 1.28 0.77 2.90
CA TRP A 198 0.52 0.48 4.13
C TRP A 198 -0.11 -0.92 4.09
N TYR A 199 -0.60 -1.33 2.93
CA TYR A 199 -1.14 -2.67 2.76
C TYR A 199 -0.06 -3.75 2.91
N GLU A 200 1.13 -3.54 2.33
CA GLU A 200 2.29 -4.41 2.58
C GLU A 200 2.65 -4.45 4.08
N PHE A 201 2.70 -3.30 4.76
CA PHE A 201 2.99 -3.23 6.20
C PHE A 201 2.05 -4.12 7.03
N VAL A 202 0.75 -4.11 6.73
CA VAL A 202 -0.24 -4.99 7.38
C VAL A 202 0.06 -6.46 7.11
N LEU A 203 0.52 -6.82 5.90
CA LEU A 203 0.95 -8.18 5.58
C LEU A 203 2.24 -8.56 6.31
N SER A 204 3.23 -7.67 6.38
CA SER A 204 4.52 -7.93 7.03
C SER A 204 4.38 -8.15 8.54
N ILE A 205 3.37 -7.56 9.18
CA ILE A 205 3.04 -7.79 10.60
C ILE A 205 2.77 -9.28 10.89
N ARG A 206 2.42 -10.11 9.89
CA ARG A 206 2.26 -11.57 10.02
C ARG A 206 3.50 -12.28 10.57
N VAL A 207 4.67 -11.65 10.54
CA VAL A 207 5.90 -12.17 11.17
C VAL A 207 5.69 -12.43 12.68
N PHE A 208 4.79 -11.70 13.34
CA PHE A 208 4.44 -11.92 14.74
C PHE A 208 3.23 -12.87 14.87
N PRO A 209 3.34 -14.01 15.58
CA PRO A 209 2.28 -15.01 15.65
C PRO A 209 0.93 -14.50 16.15
N GLU A 210 0.95 -13.61 17.15
CA GLU A 210 -0.26 -13.00 17.71
C GLU A 210 -0.97 -12.12 16.67
N PHE A 211 -0.20 -11.31 15.94
CA PHE A 211 -0.75 -10.45 14.90
C PHE A 211 -1.16 -11.22 13.64
N ALA A 212 -0.46 -12.29 13.29
CA ALA A 212 -0.81 -13.17 12.19
C ALA A 212 -2.24 -13.71 12.32
N ARG A 213 -2.66 -14.09 13.54
CA ARG A 213 -4.04 -14.51 13.81
C ARG A 213 -5.05 -13.42 13.47
N TYR A 214 -4.78 -12.16 13.82
CA TYR A 214 -5.68 -11.05 13.51
C TYR A 214 -5.74 -10.79 12.00
N VAL A 215 -4.60 -10.81 11.31
CA VAL A 215 -4.55 -10.66 9.85
C VAL A 215 -5.33 -11.77 9.14
N ASP A 216 -5.23 -13.02 9.61
CA ASP A 216 -5.98 -14.15 9.06
C ASP A 216 -7.49 -14.02 9.30
N ILE A 217 -7.92 -13.49 10.45
CA ILE A 217 -9.33 -13.19 10.74
C ILE A 217 -9.83 -12.11 9.78
N ILE A 218 -9.09 -11.00 9.63
CA ILE A 218 -9.44 -9.92 8.70
C ILE A 218 -9.56 -10.46 7.27
N TYR A 219 -8.61 -11.28 6.83
CA TYR A 219 -8.65 -11.90 5.50
C TYR A 219 -9.92 -12.75 5.31
N LYS A 220 -10.29 -13.57 6.30
CA LYS A 220 -11.52 -14.37 6.24
C LYS A 220 -12.77 -13.49 6.12
N ILE A 221 -12.87 -12.43 6.93
CA ILE A 221 -13.98 -11.46 6.87
C ILE A 221 -14.03 -10.80 5.48
N VAL A 222 -12.90 -10.35 4.96
CA VAL A 222 -12.81 -9.70 3.63
C VAL A 222 -13.22 -10.65 2.50
N VAL A 223 -12.93 -11.94 2.63
CA VAL A 223 -13.36 -12.95 1.65
C VAL A 223 -14.87 -13.21 1.74
N GLU A 224 -15.40 -13.31 2.95
CA GLU A 224 -16.82 -13.61 3.20
C GLU A 224 -17.73 -12.43 2.79
N ILE A 225 -17.31 -11.20 3.05
CA ILE A 225 -18.10 -10.00 2.73
C ILE A 225 -18.20 -9.72 1.22
N ARG A 226 -17.42 -10.40 0.35
CA ARG A 226 -17.42 -10.13 -1.11
C ARG A 226 -18.79 -10.27 -1.75
N LEU A 227 -19.54 -11.30 -1.35
CA LEU A 227 -20.89 -11.53 -1.86
C LEU A 227 -21.87 -10.47 -1.38
N PHE A 228 -21.74 -10.05 -0.12
CA PHE A 228 -22.51 -8.94 0.43
C PHE A 228 -22.21 -7.62 -0.30
N LEU A 229 -20.94 -7.30 -0.53
CA LEU A 229 -20.52 -6.10 -1.27
C LEU A 229 -21.06 -6.09 -2.70
N LEU A 230 -21.07 -7.24 -3.38
CA LEU A 230 -21.66 -7.36 -4.71
C LEU A 230 -23.17 -7.08 -4.68
N PHE A 231 -23.90 -7.69 -3.75
CA PHE A 231 -25.33 -7.45 -3.58
C PHE A 231 -25.63 -5.98 -3.23
N PHE A 232 -24.84 -5.39 -2.33
CA PHE A 232 -24.94 -3.99 -1.94
C PHE A 232 -24.69 -3.06 -3.14
N ALA A 233 -23.63 -3.30 -3.92
CA ALA A 233 -23.33 -2.52 -5.11
C ALA A 233 -24.47 -2.57 -6.14
N LEU A 234 -25.02 -3.76 -6.41
CA LEU A 234 -26.18 -3.92 -7.29
C LEU A 234 -27.40 -3.13 -6.78
N THR A 235 -27.64 -3.16 -5.47
CA THR A 235 -28.75 -2.42 -4.84
C THR A 235 -28.57 -0.91 -4.97
N VAL A 236 -27.35 -0.40 -4.74
CA VAL A 236 -27.02 1.03 -4.89
C VAL A 236 -27.18 1.48 -6.34
N ILE A 237 -26.72 0.67 -7.31
CA ILE A 237 -26.89 0.97 -8.74
C ILE A 237 -28.38 1.00 -9.11
N ALA A 238 -29.16 0.00 -8.70
CA ALA A 238 -30.59 -0.06 -8.98
C ALA A 238 -31.35 1.13 -8.39
N MET A 239 -31.06 1.48 -7.13
CA MET A 239 -31.65 2.65 -6.47
C MET A 239 -31.22 3.96 -7.13
N GLY A 240 -29.92 4.11 -7.45
CA GLY A 240 -29.39 5.29 -8.14
C GLY A 240 -30.03 5.48 -9.52
N HIS A 241 -30.22 4.40 -10.27
CA HIS A 241 -30.92 4.41 -11.56
C HIS A 241 -32.40 4.80 -11.41
N ALA A 242 -33.11 4.24 -10.42
CA ALA A 242 -34.51 4.60 -10.16
C ALA A 242 -34.65 6.08 -9.79
N LEU A 243 -33.76 6.61 -8.94
CA LEU A 243 -33.76 8.03 -8.56
C LEU A 243 -33.35 8.95 -9.70
N PHE A 244 -32.41 8.54 -10.55
CA PHE A 244 -32.08 9.27 -11.77
C PHE A 244 -33.32 9.45 -12.67
N ILE A 245 -34.09 8.38 -12.89
CA ILE A 245 -35.34 8.48 -13.67
C ILE A 245 -36.37 9.36 -12.96
N PHE A 246 -36.51 9.21 -11.65
CA PHE A 246 -37.56 9.90 -10.89
C PHE A 246 -37.27 11.38 -10.60
N ILE A 247 -36.03 11.76 -10.31
CA ILE A 247 -35.65 13.12 -9.86
C ILE A 247 -34.76 13.84 -10.88
N GLY A 248 -34.05 13.09 -11.74
CA GLY A 248 -33.13 13.67 -12.71
C GLY A 248 -33.78 14.66 -13.68
N TYR A 249 -35.09 14.52 -13.89
CA TYR A 249 -35.89 15.46 -14.69
C TYR A 249 -37.09 16.00 -13.90
N ALA A 250 -36.80 16.81 -12.88
CA ALA A 250 -37.77 17.49 -12.01
C ALA A 250 -38.94 18.16 -12.76
N ALA A 251 -38.68 18.69 -13.97
CA ALA A 251 -39.67 19.33 -14.83
C ALA A 251 -40.86 18.44 -15.22
N TYR A 252 -40.67 17.12 -15.38
CA TYR A 252 -41.77 16.19 -15.71
C TYR A 252 -42.68 15.90 -14.51
N ASN A 253 -42.16 16.07 -13.29
CA ASN A 253 -42.86 15.76 -12.05
C ASN A 253 -43.45 17.00 -11.37
N GLY A 254 -43.44 18.15 -12.06
CA GLY A 254 -43.94 19.42 -11.52
C GLY A 254 -43.09 19.98 -10.38
N LEU A 255 -41.86 19.49 -10.20
CA LEU A 255 -40.88 20.05 -9.26
C LEU A 255 -40.19 21.22 -9.96
N SER A 256 -40.43 22.44 -9.49
CA SER A 256 -39.74 23.63 -9.98
C SER A 256 -38.32 23.68 -9.41
N GLU A 257 -37.33 23.87 -10.28
CA GLU A 257 -35.98 24.24 -9.85
C GLU A 257 -36.07 25.55 -9.03
N SER A 258 -35.30 25.64 -7.95
CA SER A 258 -35.26 26.86 -7.14
C SER A 258 -34.88 28.04 -8.03
N PRO A 259 -35.61 29.17 -7.96
CA PRO A 259 -35.34 30.32 -8.80
C PRO A 259 -33.91 30.81 -8.54
N THR A 260 -33.14 30.99 -9.61
CA THR A 260 -31.76 31.52 -9.56
C THR A 260 -31.72 32.99 -9.17
N THR A 261 -32.88 33.65 -9.21
CA THR A 261 -33.04 35.07 -8.89
C THR A 261 -33.92 35.18 -7.65
N TYR A 262 -33.35 35.76 -6.59
CA TYR A 262 -34.07 36.07 -5.37
C TYR A 262 -34.25 37.58 -5.27
N GLU A 263 -35.50 37.99 -5.16
CA GLU A 263 -35.88 39.38 -4.99
C GLU A 263 -35.93 39.70 -3.50
N VAL A 264 -35.02 40.58 -3.04
CA VAL A 264 -35.05 41.08 -1.68
C VAL A 264 -36.01 42.27 -1.64
N MET A 265 -37.21 42.04 -1.07
CA MET A 265 -38.24 43.07 -0.93
C MET A 265 -38.12 43.83 0.39
N ASN A 266 -38.36 45.14 0.35
CA ASN A 266 -38.64 45.96 1.53
C ASN A 266 -40.03 46.58 1.34
N GLY A 267 -41.04 46.03 2.01
CA GLY A 267 -42.44 46.37 1.76
C GLY A 267 -42.90 45.89 0.38
N SER A 268 -43.48 46.78 -0.42
CA SER A 268 -43.98 46.48 -1.78
C SER A 268 -42.98 46.80 -2.91
N THR A 269 -41.75 47.19 -2.57
CA THR A 269 -40.72 47.56 -3.53
C THR A 269 -39.56 46.57 -3.50
N VAL A 270 -39.18 46.05 -4.67
CA VAL A 270 -37.99 45.21 -4.85
C VAL A 270 -36.75 46.08 -4.71
N VAL A 271 -35.89 45.78 -3.73
CA VAL A 271 -34.71 46.61 -3.40
C VAL A 271 -33.47 46.10 -4.11
N TYR A 272 -33.30 44.77 -4.16
CA TYR A 272 -32.17 44.13 -4.82
C TYR A 272 -32.62 42.85 -5.52
N ASN A 273 -32.21 42.69 -6.78
CA ASN A 273 -32.23 41.39 -7.45
C ASN A 273 -30.85 40.77 -7.29
N MET A 274 -30.81 39.64 -6.61
CA MET A 274 -29.60 38.87 -6.47
C MET A 274 -29.74 37.60 -7.30
N THR A 275 -28.87 37.43 -8.28
CA THR A 275 -28.76 36.23 -9.11
C THR A 275 -27.63 35.36 -8.57
N GLY A 276 -27.96 34.18 -8.07
CA GLY A 276 -27.00 33.14 -7.72
C GLY A 276 -26.78 32.17 -8.88
N GLU A 277 -25.70 31.39 -8.82
CA GLU A 277 -25.55 30.22 -9.69
C GLU A 277 -26.68 29.22 -9.41
N ALA A 278 -27.20 28.58 -10.46
CA ALA A 278 -28.24 27.58 -10.31
C ALA A 278 -27.72 26.42 -9.44
N PRO A 279 -28.48 25.96 -8.43
CA PRO A 279 -28.07 24.81 -7.64
C PRO A 279 -27.93 23.60 -8.56
N GLU A 280 -26.74 23.02 -8.64
CA GLU A 280 -26.48 21.86 -9.50
C GLU A 280 -27.34 20.67 -9.03
N ASN A 281 -28.19 20.17 -9.93
CA ASN A 281 -28.96 18.96 -9.66
C ASN A 281 -28.02 17.75 -9.65
N GLN A 282 -27.71 17.25 -8.44
CA GLN A 282 -26.86 16.08 -8.24
C GLN A 282 -27.41 14.80 -8.88
N PHE A 283 -28.68 14.77 -9.28
CA PHE A 283 -29.34 13.64 -9.95
C PHE A 283 -29.50 13.83 -11.47
N SER A 284 -28.99 14.92 -12.04
CA SER A 284 -29.03 15.18 -13.50
C SER A 284 -28.16 14.22 -14.32
N ASN A 285 -27.21 13.54 -13.68
CA ASN A 285 -26.33 12.54 -14.28
C ASN A 285 -26.40 11.24 -13.48
N LEU A 286 -26.55 10.10 -14.16
CA LEU A 286 -26.60 8.77 -13.54
C LEU A 286 -25.40 8.50 -12.62
N PHE A 287 -24.19 8.90 -13.01
CA PHE A 287 -23.00 8.72 -12.19
C PHE A 287 -23.07 9.56 -10.91
N SER A 288 -23.50 10.81 -11.02
CA SER A 288 -23.69 11.71 -9.88
C SER A 288 -24.79 11.20 -8.94
N ALA A 289 -25.89 10.67 -9.49
CA ALA A 289 -26.97 10.04 -8.74
C ALA A 289 -26.49 8.81 -7.95
N ILE A 290 -25.67 7.95 -8.56
CA ILE A 290 -25.09 6.77 -7.90
C ILE A 290 -24.10 7.21 -6.79
N VAL A 291 -23.22 8.18 -7.07
CA VAL A 291 -22.24 8.69 -6.11
C VAL A 291 -22.90 9.37 -4.91
N SER A 292 -23.95 10.17 -5.13
CA SER A 292 -24.72 10.82 -4.06
C SER A 292 -25.32 9.81 -3.07
N ARG A 293 -25.63 8.58 -3.52
CA ARG A 293 -26.12 7.50 -2.67
C ARG A 293 -25.03 6.77 -1.90
N ILE A 294 -23.79 6.75 -2.39
CA ILE A 294 -22.65 6.13 -1.71
C ILE A 294 -22.14 7.02 -0.58
N ILE A 295 -22.06 8.34 -0.82
CA ILE A 295 -21.41 9.27 0.11
C ILE A 295 -22.35 9.70 1.25
N GLY A 296 -23.66 9.45 1.13
CA GLY A 296 -24.63 9.97 2.08
C GLY A 296 -24.81 11.47 1.87
N ILE A 297 -26.06 11.89 1.75
CA ILE A 297 -26.43 13.30 1.56
C ILE A 297 -25.92 14.08 2.77
N GLN A 298 -24.80 14.79 2.60
CA GLN A 298 -24.37 15.83 3.51
C GLN A 298 -23.47 16.82 2.76
N LEU A 299 -24.12 17.77 2.10
CA LEU A 299 -23.61 19.11 1.90
C LEU A 299 -24.86 20.00 2.00
N HIS A 300 -24.99 20.60 3.18
CA HIS A 300 -26.06 21.52 3.53
C HIS A 300 -25.63 22.95 3.23
#